data_AF-A0A2D4KKL8-F1
#
_entry.id   AF-A0A2D4KKL8-F1
#
_cell.length_a   1.000
_cell.length_b   1.000
_cell.length_c   1.000
_cell.angle_alpha   90.00
_cell.angle_beta   90.00
_cell.angle_gamma   90.00
#
_symmetry.space_group_name_H-M   'P 1'
#
loop_
_entity.id
_entity.type
_entity.pdbx_description
1 polymer ?
#
loop_
_entity_poly.entity_id
_entity_poly.type
_entity_poly.pdbx_seq_one_letter_code
_entity_poly.pdbx_strand_id
1 'polypeptide(L)'
;QIFENPVDWKENYINPNYSKIFTESIVEQPCPDVFWFPIFSETACNELVEEMEHFGQWSGGKHHDSRISGGYENVPTDDIHMRQIGLENVWLHFIREFIAPVTLKVFAGYYTKGHALLNFVVKYTTER
;
A
#
# COMPACT_ATOMS: atom_id res chain seq x y z
N GLN A 1 -4.65 16.16 -3.89
CA GLN A 1 -4.36 15.59 -5.23
C GLN A 1 -5.21 14.36 -5.58
N ILE A 2 -5.09 13.17 -4.94
CA ILE A 2 -5.92 12.00 -5.36
C ILE A 2 -7.43 12.30 -5.37
N PHE A 3 -7.91 13.13 -4.44
CA PHE A 3 -9.31 13.53 -4.36
C PHE A 3 -9.67 14.73 -5.24
N GLU A 4 -8.71 15.59 -5.54
CA GLU A 4 -8.94 16.88 -6.23
C GLU A 4 -8.73 16.75 -7.73
N ASN A 5 -7.67 16.03 -8.13
CA ASN A 5 -7.25 15.78 -9.52
C ASN A 5 -6.99 14.26 -9.70
N PRO A 6 -8.02 13.40 -9.61
CA PRO A 6 -7.85 11.95 -9.63
C PRO A 6 -7.27 11.42 -10.94
N VAL A 7 -7.53 12.09 -12.07
CA VAL A 7 -7.02 11.69 -13.40
C VAL A 7 -5.51 11.87 -13.46
N ASP A 8 -5.02 13.08 -13.21
CA ASP A 8 -3.59 13.39 -13.18
C ASP A 8 -2.86 12.57 -12.10
N TRP A 9 -3.49 12.38 -10.93
CA TRP A 9 -2.93 11.53 -9.88
C TRP A 9 -2.75 10.09 -10.38
N LYS A 10 -3.76 9.52 -11.04
CA LYS A 10 -3.68 8.18 -11.60
C LYS A 10 -2.58 8.08 -12.66
N GLU A 11 -2.48 9.05 -13.57
CA GLU A 11 -1.46 9.04 -14.62
C GLU A 11 -0.03 9.10 -14.06
N ASN A 12 0.19 9.86 -12.99
CA ASN A 12 1.50 9.99 -12.37
C ASN A 12 1.86 8.81 -11.46
N TYR A 13 0.89 8.30 -10.69
CA TYR A 13 1.18 7.38 -9.57
C TYR A 13 0.78 5.93 -9.83
N ILE A 14 -0.14 5.64 -10.75
CA ILE A 14 -0.54 4.26 -11.06
C ILE A 14 0.27 3.73 -12.24
N ASN A 15 0.64 2.46 -12.19
CA ASN A 15 1.42 1.83 -13.22
C ASN A 15 0.67 1.91 -14.58
N PRO A 16 1.35 2.29 -15.69
CA PRO A 16 0.71 2.39 -17.01
C PRO A 16 0.06 1.09 -17.49
N ASN A 17 0.55 -0.07 -17.03
CA ASN A 17 -0.02 -1.38 -17.36
C ASN A 17 -1.17 -1.80 -16.44
N TYR A 18 -1.56 -1.00 -15.43
CA TYR A 18 -2.65 -1.34 -14.52
C TYR A 18 -3.96 -1.64 -15.26
N SER A 19 -4.33 -0.85 -16.28
CA SER A 19 -5.56 -1.08 -17.04
C SER A 19 -5.56 -2.42 -17.78
N LYS A 20 -4.38 -2.87 -18.23
CA LYS A 20 -4.19 -4.15 -18.93
C LYS A 20 -4.47 -5.35 -18.02
N ILE A 21 -4.43 -5.18 -16.70
CA ILE A 21 -4.83 -6.23 -15.75
C ILE A 21 -6.22 -6.76 -16.08
N PHE A 22 -7.13 -5.91 -16.55
CA PHE A 22 -8.54 -6.30 -16.77
C PHE A 22 -8.79 -6.90 -18.15
N THR A 23 -7.99 -6.56 -19.15
CA THR A 23 -8.18 -6.94 -20.56
C THR A 23 -7.21 -7.99 -21.07
N GLU A 24 -6.04 -8.12 -20.44
CA GLU A 24 -4.93 -8.98 -20.87
C GLU A 24 -4.56 -9.99 -19.76
N SER A 25 -3.73 -10.97 -20.12
CA SER A 25 -3.23 -12.01 -19.19
C SER A 25 -1.86 -11.61 -18.62
N ILE A 26 -1.78 -10.46 -17.96
CA ILE A 26 -0.54 -9.96 -17.34
C ILE A 26 -0.44 -10.24 -15.83
N VAL A 27 -1.51 -10.78 -15.24
CA VAL A 27 -1.50 -11.17 -13.82
C VAL A 27 -0.86 -12.54 -13.71
N GLU A 28 0.18 -12.64 -12.88
CA GLU A 28 0.88 -13.90 -12.62
C GLU A 28 0.36 -14.55 -11.34
N GLN A 29 0.50 -15.88 -11.25
CA GLN A 29 0.18 -16.65 -10.05
C GLN A 29 1.41 -17.50 -9.64
N PRO A 30 2.43 -16.91 -9.00
CA PRO A 30 3.67 -17.62 -8.66
C PRO A 30 3.45 -18.80 -7.68
N CYS A 31 2.43 -18.72 -6.83
CA CYS A 31 2.03 -19.78 -5.89
C CYS A 31 0.50 -19.91 -5.88
N PRO A 32 -0.06 -21.07 -5.47
CA PRO A 32 -1.51 -21.21 -5.29
C PRO A 32 -2.09 -20.05 -4.45
N ASP A 33 -3.12 -19.41 -5.00
CA ASP A 33 -3.80 -18.23 -4.42
C ASP A 33 -2.90 -17.00 -4.12
N VAL A 34 -1.71 -16.91 -4.71
CA VAL A 34 -0.84 -15.72 -4.67
C VAL A 34 -0.80 -15.08 -6.05
N PHE A 35 -1.32 -13.86 -6.16
CA PHE A 35 -1.39 -13.13 -7.44
C PHE A 35 -0.41 -11.96 -7.46
N TRP A 36 0.26 -11.78 -8.58
CA TRP A 36 1.23 -10.70 -8.80
C TRP A 36 0.83 -9.87 -10.02
N PHE A 37 0.75 -8.55 -9.83
CA PHE A 37 0.36 -7.60 -10.86
C PHE A 37 1.02 -6.23 -10.63
N PRO A 38 1.19 -5.41 -11.68
CA PRO A 38 1.73 -4.06 -11.54
C PRO A 38 0.70 -3.09 -10.94
N ILE A 39 1.11 -2.25 -9.99
CA ILE A 39 0.19 -1.33 -9.29
C ILE A 39 0.65 0.11 -9.29
N PHE A 40 1.80 0.41 -8.70
CA PHE A 40 2.35 1.76 -8.62
C PHE A 40 3.36 2.02 -9.76
N SER A 41 3.51 3.30 -10.13
CA SER A 41 4.62 3.78 -10.94
C SER A 41 5.91 3.88 -10.10
N GLU A 42 7.07 3.97 -10.76
CA GLU A 42 8.34 4.21 -10.05
C GLU A 42 8.31 5.53 -9.27
N THR A 43 7.69 6.58 -9.84
CA THR A 43 7.50 7.87 -9.18
C THR A 43 6.76 7.70 -7.85
N ALA A 44 5.65 6.96 -7.83
CA ALA A 44 4.90 6.74 -6.60
C ALA A 44 5.71 5.99 -5.54
N CYS A 45 6.48 4.98 -5.97
CA CYS A 45 7.36 4.24 -5.07
C CYS A 45 8.45 5.14 -4.47
N ASN A 46 9.12 5.94 -5.29
CA ASN A 46 10.19 6.82 -4.86
C ASN A 46 9.67 7.90 -3.89
N GLU A 47 8.61 8.61 -4.27
CA GLU A 47 8.05 9.68 -3.43
C GLU A 47 7.46 9.14 -2.12
N LEU A 48 6.87 7.94 -2.12
CA LEU A 48 6.41 7.31 -0.88
C LEU A 48 7.57 6.98 0.05
N VAL A 49 8.68 6.45 -0.47
CA VAL A 49 9.89 6.18 0.32
C VAL A 49 10.48 7.48 0.85
N GLU A 50 10.57 8.52 0.02
CA GLU A 50 11.07 9.84 0.43
C GLU A 50 10.23 10.44 1.56
N GLU A 51 8.91 10.37 1.48
CA GLU A 51 8.01 10.85 2.53
C GLU A 51 8.20 10.09 3.85
N MET A 52 8.40 8.77 3.78
CA MET A 52 8.66 7.93 4.96
C MET A 52 10.01 8.28 5.61
N GLU A 53 11.07 8.46 4.81
CA GLU A 53 12.38 8.84 5.31
C GLU A 53 12.41 10.29 5.81
N HIS A 54 11.63 11.19 5.21
CA HIS A 54 11.46 12.56 5.68
C HIS A 54 10.79 12.59 7.06
N PHE A 55 9.76 11.76 7.29
CA PHE A 55 9.19 11.60 8.63
C PHE A 55 10.21 11.03 9.62
N GLY A 56 10.97 10.00 9.20
CA GLY A 56 12.20 9.52 9.85
C GLY A 56 12.03 8.85 11.22
N GLN A 57 10.82 8.83 11.78
CA GLN A 57 10.52 8.16 13.04
C GLN A 57 10.09 6.72 12.75
N TRP A 58 11.05 5.82 12.55
CA TRP A 58 10.81 4.39 12.40
C TRP A 58 10.57 3.71 13.77
N SER A 59 9.78 2.63 13.83
CA SER A 59 9.40 1.96 15.10
C SER A 59 10.58 1.31 15.83
N GLY A 60 11.66 1.01 15.10
CA GLY A 60 12.81 0.25 15.57
C GLY A 60 12.56 -1.26 15.70
N GLY A 61 11.44 -1.78 15.18
CA GLY A 61 11.11 -3.21 15.18
C GLY A 61 10.97 -3.81 16.58
N LYS A 62 10.44 -3.04 17.53
CA LYS A 62 10.25 -3.47 18.93
C LYS A 62 8.78 -3.77 19.19
N HIS A 63 8.51 -4.80 19.99
CA HIS A 63 7.15 -5.15 20.40
C HIS A 63 6.40 -4.05 21.16
N HIS A 64 7.11 -3.06 21.74
CA HIS A 64 6.47 -1.92 22.36
C HIS A 64 6.58 -0.71 21.45
N ASP A 65 5.45 -0.30 20.87
CA ASP A 65 5.34 0.93 20.10
C ASP A 65 4.29 1.85 20.75
N SER A 66 4.77 2.90 21.43
CA SER A 66 3.93 3.91 22.09
C SER A 66 3.09 4.75 21.14
N ARG A 67 3.32 4.64 19.82
CA ARG A 67 2.63 5.40 18.76
C ARG A 67 1.37 4.67 18.28
N ILE A 68 1.23 3.38 18.61
CA ILE A 68 0.07 2.55 18.28
C ILE A 68 -0.88 2.47 19.49
N SER A 69 -2.18 2.51 19.23
CA SER A 69 -3.20 2.39 20.28
C SER A 69 -3.10 1.01 20.95
N GLY A 70 -2.72 0.99 22.23
CA GLY A 70 -2.49 -0.22 23.01
C GLY A 70 -1.02 -0.52 23.34
N GLY A 71 -0.07 0.16 22.69
CA GLY A 71 1.35 0.11 23.07
C GLY A 71 2.10 -1.18 22.75
N TYR A 72 1.44 -2.18 22.16
CA TYR A 72 2.02 -3.49 21.86
C TYR A 72 1.78 -3.89 20.40
N GLU A 73 2.86 -4.25 19.71
CA GLU A 73 2.86 -4.68 18.32
C GLU A 73 2.99 -6.20 18.22
N ASN A 74 1.97 -6.84 17.65
CA ASN A 74 1.92 -8.29 17.51
C ASN A 74 2.92 -8.82 16.46
N VAL A 75 3.36 -7.96 15.53
CA VAL A 75 4.31 -8.28 14.47
C VAL A 75 5.36 -7.19 14.45
N PRO A 76 6.47 -7.31 15.20
CA PRO A 76 7.46 -6.25 15.35
C PRO A 76 8.23 -6.04 14.05
N THR A 77 7.82 -5.04 13.26
CA THR A 77 8.50 -4.61 12.03
C THR A 77 9.03 -3.20 12.22
N ASP A 78 10.14 -2.85 11.56
CA ASP A 78 10.63 -1.47 11.58
C ASP A 78 9.82 -0.64 10.58
N ASP A 79 8.81 0.09 11.05
CA ASP A 79 7.79 0.65 10.18
C ASP A 79 7.25 2.03 10.59
N ILE A 80 6.54 2.60 9.62
CA ILE A 80 5.78 3.85 9.73
C ILE A 80 4.38 3.59 9.18
N HIS A 81 3.36 3.85 9.99
CA HIS A 81 1.97 3.77 9.59
C HIS A 81 1.53 5.00 8.79
N MET A 82 0.68 4.80 7.79
CA MET A 82 0.10 5.88 6.96
C MET A 82 -0.61 6.95 7.80
N ARG A 83 -1.18 6.56 8.95
CA ARG A 83 -1.82 7.49 9.90
C ARG A 83 -0.82 8.47 10.53
N GLN A 84 0.42 8.05 10.76
CA GLN A 84 1.45 8.90 11.39
C GLN A 84 1.88 10.04 10.46
N ILE A 85 1.81 9.83 9.16
CA ILE A 85 2.14 10.82 8.12
C ILE A 85 0.89 11.43 7.46
N GLY A 86 -0.30 11.22 8.02
CA GLY A 86 -1.55 11.83 7.52
C GLY A 86 -2.07 11.28 6.18
N LEU A 87 -1.51 10.18 5.67
CA LEU A 87 -1.91 9.57 4.39
C LEU A 87 -2.98 8.46 4.51
N GLU A 88 -3.48 8.17 5.71
CA GLU A 88 -4.47 7.09 5.95
C GLU A 88 -5.69 7.16 5.01
N ASN A 89 -6.33 8.34 4.90
CA ASN A 89 -7.52 8.50 4.05
C ASN A 89 -7.18 8.37 2.55
N VAL A 90 -6.03 8.90 2.13
CA VAL A 90 -5.52 8.77 0.76
C VAL A 90 -5.29 7.30 0.42
N TRP A 91 -4.66 6.56 1.33
CA TRP A 91 -4.36 5.14 1.15
C TRP A 91 -5.62 4.27 1.11
N LEU A 92 -6.61 4.53 1.99
CA LEU A 92 -7.89 3.82 1.96
C LEU A 92 -8.67 4.08 0.67
N HIS A 93 -8.60 5.30 0.13
CA HIS A 93 -9.17 5.61 -1.17
C HIS A 93 -8.46 4.84 -2.29
N PHE A 94 -7.12 4.82 -2.29
CA PHE A 94 -6.33 4.01 -3.21
C PHE A 94 -6.71 2.51 -3.17
N ILE A 95 -6.88 1.92 -1.99
CA ILE A 95 -7.31 0.52 -1.85
C ILE A 95 -8.68 0.29 -2.53
N ARG A 96 -9.64 1.18 -2.30
CA ARG A 96 -10.99 1.06 -2.87
C ARG A 96 -10.99 1.20 -4.39
N GLU A 97 -10.24 2.16 -4.92
CA GLU A 97 -10.22 2.47 -6.36
C GLU A 97 -9.36 1.50 -7.18
N PHE A 98 -8.24 1.02 -6.63
CA PHE A 98 -7.23 0.30 -7.41
C PHE A 98 -6.98 -1.14 -6.96
N ILE A 99 -7.20 -1.48 -5.69
CA ILE A 99 -6.97 -2.85 -5.20
C ILE A 99 -8.25 -3.67 -5.25
N ALA A 100 -9.37 -3.13 -4.74
CA ALA A 100 -10.64 -3.85 -4.67
C ALA A 100 -11.13 -4.41 -6.03
N PRO A 101 -11.02 -3.69 -7.17
CA PRO A 101 -11.42 -4.23 -8.47
C PRO A 101 -10.53 -5.40 -8.92
N VAL A 102 -9.23 -5.34 -8.63
CA VAL A 102 -8.30 -6.44 -8.94
C VAL A 102 -8.60 -7.65 -8.08
N THR A 103 -8.86 -7.47 -6.78
CA THR A 103 -9.27 -8.55 -5.87
C THR A 103 -10.52 -9.25 -6.37
N LEU A 104 -11.56 -8.51 -6.77
CA LEU A 104 -12.78 -9.09 -7.32
C LEU A 104 -12.53 -9.87 -8.62
N LYS A 105 -11.61 -9.40 -9.47
CA LYS A 105 -11.23 -10.09 -10.71
C LYS A 105 -10.57 -11.44 -10.43
N VAL A 106 -9.60 -11.50 -9.52
CA VAL A 106 -8.82 -12.72 -9.27
C VAL A 106 -9.53 -13.69 -8.32
N PHE A 107 -10.38 -13.18 -7.43
CA PHE A 107 -11.25 -13.97 -6.55
C PHE A 107 -12.72 -13.71 -6.89
N ALA A 108 -13.17 -14.29 -8.01
CA ALA A 108 -14.54 -14.13 -8.49
C ALA A 108 -15.56 -14.47 -7.39
N GLY A 109 -16.46 -13.53 -7.10
CA GLY A 109 -17.49 -13.65 -6.06
C GLY A 109 -17.10 -13.07 -4.69
N TYR A 110 -15.84 -12.64 -4.51
CA TYR A 110 -15.41 -11.94 -3.30
C TYR A 110 -15.50 -10.41 -3.46
N TYR A 111 -16.32 -9.77 -2.63
CA TYR A 111 -16.52 -8.32 -2.63
C TYR A 111 -15.92 -7.70 -1.37
N THR A 112 -14.89 -6.86 -1.55
CA THR A 112 -14.27 -6.11 -0.44
C THR A 112 -14.73 -4.66 -0.42
N LYS A 113 -14.90 -4.11 0.80
CA LYS A 113 -15.16 -2.67 1.02
C LYS A 113 -13.87 -1.83 1.04
N GLY A 114 -12.71 -2.46 0.85
CA GLY A 114 -11.42 -1.80 0.93
C GLY A 114 -11.14 -1.24 2.33
N HIS A 115 -11.53 -1.97 3.38
CA HIS A 115 -11.23 -1.59 4.76
C HIS A 115 -9.88 -2.19 5.16
N ALA A 116 -8.97 -1.35 5.67
CA ALA A 116 -7.69 -1.77 6.20
C ALA A 116 -7.35 -0.93 7.44
N LEU A 117 -7.20 -1.58 8.60
CA LEU A 117 -6.88 -0.90 9.87
C LEU A 117 -5.38 -0.63 10.03
N LEU A 118 -4.55 -1.48 9.43
CA LEU A 118 -3.10 -1.42 9.53
C LEU A 118 -2.55 -1.20 8.11
N ASN A 119 -2.06 0.01 7.87
CA ASN A 119 -1.43 0.40 6.62
C ASN A 119 -0.10 1.05 6.98
N PHE A 120 0.99 0.44 6.55
CA PHE A 120 2.34 0.84 6.96
C PHE A 120 3.35 0.48 5.88
N VAL A 121 4.48 1.17 5.89
CA VAL A 121 5.67 0.82 5.11
C VAL A 121 6.70 0.27 6.06
N VAL A 122 7.28 -0.89 5.70
CA VAL A 122 8.33 -1.56 6.46
C VAL A 122 9.68 -1.27 5.82
N LYS A 123 10.68 -1.02 6.65
CA LYS A 123 12.08 -0.90 6.26
C LYS A 123 12.85 -2.12 6.74
N TYR A 124 13.66 -2.68 5.86
CA TYR A 124 14.59 -3.76 6.19
C TYR A 124 16.03 -3.25 6.02
N THR A 125 16.79 -3.26 7.11
CA THR A 125 18.22 -2.92 7.13
C THR A 125 19.04 -4.07 7.68
N THR A 126 20.29 -4.18 7.23
CA THR A 126 21.27 -5.14 7.78
C THR A 126 21.92 -4.64 9.06
N GLU A 127 21.90 -3.32 9.29
CA GLU A 127 22.43 -2.68 10.48
C GLU A 127 21.40 -2.84 11.62
N ARG A 128 21.77 -3.60 12.66
CA ARG A 128 21.04 -3.75 13.93
C ARG A 128 22.02 -3.75 15.09
#